data_AF-A0A1B6GP16-F1
#
_entry.id   AF-A0A1B6GP16-F1
#
_cell.length_a   1.000
_cell.length_b   1.000
_cell.length_c   1.000
_cell.angle_alpha   90.00
_cell.angle_beta   90.00
_cell.angle_gamma   90.00
#
_symmetry.space_group_name_H-M   'P 1'
#
loop_
_entity.id
_entity.type
_entity.pdbx_description
1 polymer ?
#
loop_
_entity_poly.entity_id
_entity_poly.type
_entity_poly.pdbx_seq_one_letter_code
_entity_poly.pdbx_strand_id
1 'polypeptide(L)'
;AELPVEMLEEIFQYLDTVDMMNAWKAVGMDGRELFWAKVCRGKGYTKLEGAEDSWRGAIKRDLNWRSGHFVQRVCQLDKTKPVIDLMMCNSIKLHHEHLLLGYNDNYYNSGLEIFNIDDTPTLIQTIKDVVKFQVCGSKLLVSNQHIHRIYELKQGQYIEIYK
;
A
#
# COMPACT_ATOMS: atom_id res chain seq x y z
N ALA A 1 -13.28 38.09 -14.16
CA ALA A 1 -12.10 37.49 -14.81
C ALA A 1 -11.56 36.46 -13.85
N GLU A 2 -11.52 35.19 -14.24
CA GLU A 2 -10.92 34.13 -13.44
C GLU A 2 -9.40 34.23 -13.53
N LEU A 3 -8.71 34.07 -12.40
CA LEU A 3 -7.25 34.05 -12.38
C LEU A 3 -6.75 32.75 -13.03
N PRO A 4 -5.67 32.78 -13.84
CA PRO A 4 -5.04 31.56 -14.35
C PRO A 4 -4.58 30.64 -13.21
N VAL A 5 -4.59 29.33 -13.44
CA VAL A 5 -4.16 28.34 -12.45
C VAL A 5 -2.72 28.55 -11.99
N GLU A 6 -1.85 29.01 -12.89
CA GLU A 6 -0.46 29.37 -12.60
C GLU A 6 -0.38 30.46 -11.52
N MET A 7 -1.25 31.47 -11.60
CA MET A 7 -1.28 32.56 -10.62
C MET A 7 -1.84 32.08 -9.28
N LEU A 8 -2.86 31.21 -9.31
CA LEU A 8 -3.39 30.59 -8.09
C LEU A 8 -2.34 29.73 -7.39
N GLU A 9 -1.56 28.94 -8.13
CA GLU A 9 -0.44 28.16 -7.60
C GLU A 9 0.62 29.06 -6.93
N GLU A 10 0.98 30.18 -7.57
CA GLU A 10 1.94 31.14 -7.00
C GLU A 10 1.44 31.80 -5.72
N ILE A 11 0.13 32.00 -5.57
CA ILE A 11 -0.48 32.56 -4.35
C ILE A 11 -0.61 31.47 -3.28
N PHE A 12 -1.16 30.31 -3.63
CA PHE A 12 -1.51 29.26 -2.69
C PHE A 12 -0.29 28.52 -2.11
N GLN A 13 0.87 28.56 -2.77
CA GLN A 13 2.10 27.95 -2.23
C GLN A 13 2.55 28.53 -0.88
N TYR A 14 2.09 29.74 -0.53
CA TYR A 14 2.42 30.41 0.73
C TYR A 14 1.46 30.06 1.87
N LEU A 15 0.35 29.37 1.56
CA LEU A 15 -0.60 28.92 2.55
C LEU A 15 -0.08 27.68 3.27
N ASP A 16 -0.52 27.48 4.51
CA ASP A 16 -0.39 26.16 5.11
C ASP A 16 -1.24 25.14 4.36
N THR A 17 -1.04 23.86 4.64
CA THR A 17 -1.66 22.79 3.83
C THR A 17 -3.15 22.66 4.02
N VAL A 18 -3.68 23.04 5.18
CA VAL A 18 -5.12 22.99 5.42
C VAL A 18 -5.78 24.16 4.67
N ASP A 19 -5.24 25.37 4.83
CA ASP A 19 -5.73 26.57 4.16
C ASP A 19 -5.59 26.46 2.64
N MET A 20 -4.47 25.93 2.15
CA MET A 20 -4.25 25.66 0.73
C MET A 20 -5.28 24.68 0.17
N MET A 21 -5.58 23.58 0.87
CA MET A 21 -6.60 22.61 0.43
C MET A 21 -8.00 23.23 0.42
N ASN A 22 -8.31 24.06 1.41
CA ASN A 22 -9.57 24.80 1.46
C ASN A 22 -9.67 25.84 0.33
N ALA A 23 -8.58 26.54 0.02
CA ALA A 23 -8.50 27.51 -1.05
C ALA A 23 -8.73 26.87 -2.42
N TRP A 24 -8.06 25.75 -2.71
CA TRP A 24 -8.29 24.97 -3.94
C TRP A 24 -9.74 24.49 -4.06
N LYS A 25 -10.31 23.99 -2.95
CA LYS A 25 -11.72 23.60 -2.92
C LYS A 25 -12.66 24.78 -3.17
N ALA A 26 -12.35 25.96 -2.64
CA ALA A 26 -13.16 27.17 -2.79
C ALA A 26 -13.15 27.72 -4.23
N VAL A 27 -12.01 27.66 -4.93
CA VAL A 27 -11.93 28.05 -6.35
C VAL A 27 -12.50 27.01 -7.30
N GLY A 28 -12.82 25.80 -6.82
CA GLY A 28 -13.38 24.73 -7.65
C GLY A 28 -12.40 24.16 -8.68
N MET A 29 -11.11 24.39 -8.49
CA MET A 29 -10.02 23.94 -9.36
C MET A 29 -9.01 23.11 -8.57
N ASP A 30 -8.03 22.54 -9.25
CA ASP A 30 -6.94 21.81 -8.63
C ASP A 30 -5.60 22.26 -9.18
N GLY A 31 -4.59 22.26 -8.31
CA GLY A 31 -3.22 22.57 -8.70
C GLY A 31 -2.64 21.46 -9.58
N ARG A 32 -1.70 21.81 -10.45
CA ARG A 32 -1.00 20.83 -11.29
C ARG A 32 -0.15 19.90 -10.42
N GLU A 33 0.13 18.71 -10.95
CA GLU A 33 0.93 17.72 -10.23
C GLU A 33 2.33 18.25 -9.84
N LEU A 34 2.91 19.14 -10.66
CA LEU A 34 4.18 19.79 -10.35
C LEU A 34 4.08 20.72 -9.13
N PHE A 35 2.97 21.42 -8.95
CA PHE A 35 2.72 22.25 -7.77
C PHE A 35 2.66 21.38 -6.52
N TRP A 36 1.86 20.31 -6.54
CA TRP A 36 1.77 19.38 -5.40
C TRP A 36 3.12 18.70 -5.11
N ALA A 37 3.90 18.38 -6.13
CA ALA A 37 5.27 17.87 -5.97
C ALA A 37 6.16 18.86 -5.21
N LYS A 38 6.11 20.16 -5.55
CA LYS A 38 6.87 21.20 -4.85
C LYS A 38 6.45 21.33 -3.40
N VAL A 39 5.14 21.37 -3.12
CA VAL A 39 4.62 21.41 -1.75
C VAL A 39 5.13 20.21 -0.94
N CYS A 40 5.01 19.01 -1.50
CA CYS A 40 5.45 17.78 -0.84
C CYS A 40 6.96 17.82 -0.53
N ARG A 41 7.78 18.21 -1.50
CA ARG A 41 9.23 18.34 -1.30
C ARG A 41 9.58 19.40 -0.26
N GLY A 42 8.87 20.54 -0.25
CA GLY A 42 9.05 21.59 0.76
C GLY A 42 8.78 21.10 2.19
N LYS A 43 7.96 20.06 2.34
CA LYS A 43 7.71 19.38 3.61
C LYS A 43 8.64 18.19 3.91
N GLY A 44 9.61 17.92 3.05
CA GLY A 44 10.54 16.80 3.19
C GLY A 44 10.02 15.46 2.67
N TYR A 45 8.88 15.42 1.97
CA TYR A 45 8.42 14.18 1.34
C TYR A 45 9.29 13.85 0.11
N THR A 46 9.68 12.58 0.02
CA THR A 46 10.43 12.04 -1.12
C THR A 46 9.55 11.06 -1.88
N LYS A 47 9.57 11.11 -3.21
CA LYS A 47 8.78 10.17 -4.02
C LYS A 47 9.44 8.79 -3.92
N LEU A 48 8.67 7.77 -3.58
CA LEU A 48 9.11 6.40 -3.74
C LEU A 48 8.91 6.01 -5.21
N GLU A 49 10.00 5.69 -5.90
CA GLU A 49 9.92 5.17 -7.27
C GLU A 49 9.16 3.84 -7.27
N GLY A 50 8.15 3.72 -8.14
CA GLY A 50 7.31 2.52 -8.25
C GLY A 50 5.99 2.55 -7.46
N ALA A 51 5.76 3.55 -6.60
CA ALA A 51 4.42 3.81 -6.05
C ALA A 51 3.68 4.78 -6.97
N GLU A 52 2.62 4.33 -7.65
CA GLU A 52 1.77 5.14 -8.54
C GLU A 52 0.85 6.10 -7.77
N ASP A 53 1.39 6.85 -6.81
CA ASP A 53 0.63 7.84 -6.06
C ASP A 53 0.87 9.25 -6.59
N SER A 54 -0.21 9.99 -6.83
CA SER A 54 -0.16 11.44 -7.05
C SER A 54 0.30 12.15 -5.77
N TRP A 55 1.05 13.24 -5.92
CA TRP A 55 1.51 14.07 -4.81
C TRP A 55 0.35 14.70 -4.04
N ARG A 56 -0.71 15.07 -4.74
CA ARG A 56 -1.95 15.51 -4.11
C ARG A 56 -2.56 14.44 -3.21
N GLY A 57 -2.59 13.20 -3.68
CA GLY A 57 -3.04 12.04 -2.91
C GLY A 57 -2.21 11.84 -1.64
N ALA A 58 -0.89 12.01 -1.72
CA ALA A 58 -0.01 11.95 -0.56
C ALA A 58 -0.37 13.00 0.51
N ILE A 59 -0.60 14.25 0.12
CA ILE A 59 -1.02 15.33 1.04
C ILE A 59 -2.37 15.02 1.67
N LYS A 60 -3.34 14.57 0.88
CA LYS A 60 -4.66 14.23 1.40
C LYS A 60 -4.60 13.08 2.41
N ARG A 61 -3.78 12.06 2.17
CA ARG A 61 -3.56 10.95 3.12
C ARG A 61 -2.90 11.43 4.41
N ASP A 62 -1.88 12.29 4.33
CA ASP A 62 -1.24 12.88 5.52
C ASP A 62 -2.25 13.70 6.35
N LEU A 63 -3.06 14.54 5.70
CA LEU A 63 -4.10 15.31 6.39
C LEU A 63 -5.15 14.40 7.04
N ASN A 64 -5.63 13.37 6.33
CA ASN A 64 -6.57 12.40 6.89
C ASN A 64 -5.98 11.66 8.10
N TRP A 65 -4.70 11.28 8.04
CA TRP A 65 -3.99 10.64 9.14
C TRP A 65 -3.90 11.56 10.37
N ARG A 66 -3.40 12.79 10.20
CA ARG A 66 -3.22 13.77 11.30
C ARG A 66 -4.53 14.18 11.96
N SER A 67 -5.61 14.28 11.17
CA SER A 67 -6.91 14.72 11.65
C SER A 67 -7.77 13.57 12.20
N GLY A 68 -7.28 12.33 12.17
CA GLY A 68 -8.05 11.16 12.59
C GLY A 68 -9.20 10.79 11.64
N HIS A 69 -9.31 11.44 10.48
CA HIS A 69 -10.26 11.10 9.41
C HIS A 69 -9.73 9.96 8.54
N PHE A 70 -9.15 8.93 9.15
CA PHE A 70 -8.79 7.72 8.42
C PHE A 70 -10.05 6.87 8.21
N VAL A 71 -10.18 6.30 7.02
CA VAL A 71 -11.24 5.33 6.75
C VAL A 71 -10.73 3.97 7.22
N GLN A 72 -11.30 3.47 8.31
CA GLN A 72 -11.06 2.09 8.72
C GLN A 72 -11.86 1.17 7.82
N ARG A 73 -11.18 0.30 7.07
CA ARG A 73 -11.81 -0.80 6.36
C ARG A 73 -11.65 -2.08 7.17
N VAL A 74 -12.77 -2.69 7.57
CA VAL A 74 -12.76 -4.02 8.17
C VAL A 74 -12.79 -5.04 7.03
N CYS A 75 -11.66 -5.70 6.82
CA CYS A 75 -11.54 -6.79 5.86
C CYS A 75 -11.77 -8.12 6.58
N GLN A 76 -12.93 -8.75 6.35
CA GLN A 76 -13.13 -10.13 6.79
C GLN A 76 -12.53 -11.06 5.74
N LEU A 77 -11.51 -11.83 6.14
CA LEU A 77 -10.99 -12.92 5.33
C LEU A 77 -11.92 -14.11 5.54
N ASP A 78 -12.69 -14.48 4.52
CA ASP A 78 -13.53 -15.68 4.55
C ASP A 78 -12.64 -16.93 4.59
N LYS A 79 -12.28 -17.33 5.80
CA LYS A 79 -11.73 -18.65 6.09
C LYS A 79 -12.77 -19.43 6.88
N THR A 80 -12.83 -20.72 6.62
CA THR A 80 -13.48 -21.65 7.53
C THR A 80 -12.84 -21.50 8.92
N LYS A 81 -13.63 -21.06 9.91
CA LYS A 81 -13.24 -20.92 11.33
C LYS A 81 -12.27 -22.01 11.86
N PRO A 82 -12.43 -23.32 11.57
CA PRO A 82 -11.49 -24.32 12.08
C PRO A 82 -10.05 -24.19 11.55
N VAL A 83 -9.82 -23.52 10.42
CA VAL A 83 -8.48 -23.37 9.83
C VAL A 83 -7.70 -22.24 10.50
N ILE A 84 -8.36 -21.15 10.93
CA ILE A 84 -7.70 -20.06 11.66
C ILE A 84 -7.35 -20.50 13.09
N ASP A 85 -8.24 -21.23 13.76
CA ASP A 85 -8.00 -21.70 15.15
C ASP A 85 -6.87 -22.76 15.23
N LEU A 86 -6.57 -23.44 14.12
CA LEU A 86 -5.49 -24.45 14.02
C LEU A 86 -4.20 -23.91 13.37
N MET A 87 -4.26 -22.77 12.66
CA MET A 87 -3.09 -22.15 12.04
C MET A 87 -2.53 -21.06 12.94
N MET A 88 -1.31 -21.26 13.44
CA MET A 88 -0.56 -20.17 14.05
C MET A 88 -0.11 -19.23 12.94
N CYS A 89 -0.69 -18.03 12.92
CA CYS A 89 -0.19 -16.95 12.10
C CYS A 89 1.16 -16.50 12.66
N ASN A 90 2.23 -16.75 11.90
CA ASN A 90 3.58 -16.47 12.36
C ASN A 90 4.10 -15.13 11.83
N SER A 91 3.52 -14.62 10.74
CA SER A 91 3.91 -13.35 10.15
C SER A 91 2.84 -12.79 9.22
N ILE A 92 2.70 -11.47 9.26
CA ILE A 92 1.82 -10.70 8.38
C ILE A 92 2.67 -9.60 7.76
N LYS A 93 2.60 -9.43 6.44
CA LYS A 93 3.13 -8.23 5.77
C LYS A 93 2.15 -7.72 4.74
N LEU A 94 2.12 -6.40 4.61
CA LEU A 94 1.50 -5.74 3.49
C LEU A 94 2.55 -5.55 2.39
N HIS A 95 2.21 -5.90 1.15
CA HIS A 95 3.04 -5.66 -0.02
C HIS A 95 2.16 -5.19 -1.17
N HIS A 96 2.18 -3.88 -1.43
CA HIS A 96 1.19 -3.21 -2.27
C HIS A 96 -0.23 -3.47 -1.72
N GLU A 97 -1.18 -3.82 -2.58
CA GLU A 97 -2.57 -4.15 -2.23
C GLU A 97 -2.72 -5.62 -1.79
N HIS A 98 -1.61 -6.29 -1.49
CA HIS A 98 -1.60 -7.69 -1.09
C HIS A 98 -1.26 -7.87 0.39
N LEU A 99 -2.09 -8.62 1.10
CA LEU A 99 -1.81 -9.11 2.44
C LEU A 99 -1.17 -10.49 2.35
N LEU A 100 0.09 -10.58 2.80
CA LEU A 100 0.87 -11.80 2.84
C LEU A 100 0.79 -12.39 4.26
N LEU A 101 0.18 -13.56 4.36
CA LEU A 101 -0.12 -14.26 5.61
C LEU A 101 0.68 -15.56 5.69
N GLY A 102 1.74 -15.57 6.49
CA GLY A 102 2.50 -16.78 6.79
C GLY A 102 1.79 -17.60 7.86
N TYR A 103 1.63 -18.90 7.60
CA TYR A 103 0.97 -19.83 8.51
C TYR A 103 1.83 -21.08 8.75
N ASN A 104 1.63 -21.68 9.91
CA ASN A 104 2.05 -23.04 10.21
C ASN A 104 0.88 -23.76 10.88
N ASP A 105 0.52 -24.94 10.37
CA ASP A 105 -0.49 -25.77 11.01
C ASP A 105 0.16 -26.79 11.97
N ASN A 106 -0.67 -27.36 12.83
CA ASN A 106 -0.23 -28.36 13.80
C ASN A 106 0.24 -29.70 13.19
N TYR A 107 0.10 -29.87 11.87
CA TYR A 107 0.52 -31.05 11.11
C TYR A 107 1.83 -30.80 10.33
N TYR A 108 2.60 -29.78 10.72
CA TYR A 108 3.85 -29.38 10.08
C TYR A 108 3.71 -28.81 8.66
N ASN A 109 2.49 -28.49 8.21
CA ASN A 109 2.33 -27.76 6.96
C ASN A 109 2.58 -26.28 7.23
N SER A 110 3.57 -25.75 6.54
CA SER A 110 3.87 -24.32 6.54
C SER A 110 3.57 -23.74 5.17
N GLY A 111 3.19 -22.48 5.12
CA GLY A 111 2.87 -21.84 3.86
C GLY A 111 2.67 -20.34 3.99
N LEU A 112 2.44 -19.75 2.83
CA LEU A 112 2.16 -18.34 2.66
C LEU A 112 0.91 -18.20 1.81
N GLU A 113 -0.11 -17.56 2.36
CA GLU A 113 -1.29 -17.15 1.63
C GLU A 113 -1.19 -15.68 1.27
N ILE A 114 -1.67 -15.35 0.08
CA ILE A 114 -1.60 -14.01 -0.51
C ILE A 114 -3.01 -13.58 -0.85
N PHE A 115 -3.50 -12.57 -0.16
CA PHE A 115 -4.83 -12.00 -0.38
C PHE A 115 -4.73 -10.68 -1.12
N ASN A 116 -5.58 -10.45 -2.12
CA ASN A 116 -5.88 -9.10 -2.58
C ASN A 116 -6.73 -8.43 -1.50
N ILE A 117 -6.43 -7.19 -1.13
CA ILE A 117 -7.25 -6.39 -0.20
C ILE A 117 -7.67 -5.03 -0.77
N ASP A 118 -7.47 -4.80 -2.06
CA ASP A 118 -7.87 -3.56 -2.75
C ASP A 118 -9.38 -3.37 -2.70
N ASP A 119 -10.14 -4.46 -2.84
CA ASP A 119 -11.60 -4.49 -2.76
C ASP A 119 -12.09 -5.54 -1.74
N THR A 120 -13.02 -6.40 -2.14
CA THR A 120 -13.42 -7.56 -1.35
C THR A 120 -12.21 -8.48 -1.23
N PRO A 121 -11.77 -8.81 0.00
CA PRO A 121 -10.59 -9.63 0.16
C PRO A 121 -10.73 -10.99 -0.54
N THR A 122 -9.77 -11.33 -1.39
CA THR A 122 -9.77 -12.58 -2.15
C THR A 122 -8.43 -13.27 -2.03
N LEU A 123 -8.44 -14.58 -1.77
CA LEU A 123 -7.22 -15.38 -1.81
C LEU A 123 -6.77 -15.53 -3.27
N ILE A 124 -5.62 -14.95 -3.62
CA ILE A 124 -5.08 -15.04 -4.98
C ILE A 124 -4.16 -16.25 -5.12
N GLN A 125 -3.34 -16.52 -4.10
CA GLN A 125 -2.29 -17.53 -4.21
C GLN A 125 -1.95 -18.14 -2.86
N THR A 126 -1.60 -19.43 -2.89
CA THR A 126 -1.02 -20.15 -1.77
C THR A 126 0.32 -20.75 -2.19
N ILE A 127 1.38 -20.42 -1.47
CA ILE A 127 2.71 -21.00 -1.63
C ILE A 127 2.94 -21.95 -0.46
N LYS A 128 3.18 -23.22 -0.75
CA LYS A 128 3.43 -24.26 0.27
C LYS A 128 4.90 -24.30 0.67
N ASP A 129 5.16 -24.91 1.82
CA ASP A 129 6.48 -25.17 2.40
C ASP A 129 7.27 -23.89 2.67
N VAL A 130 6.60 -22.89 3.25
CA VAL A 130 7.17 -21.59 3.57
C VAL A 130 7.41 -21.45 5.06
N VAL A 131 8.69 -21.44 5.46
CA VAL A 131 9.09 -21.23 6.85
C VAL A 131 9.27 -19.74 7.15
N LYS A 132 9.83 -19.00 6.20
CA LYS A 132 10.05 -17.54 6.32
C LYS A 132 9.83 -16.86 4.99
N PHE A 133 9.42 -15.60 5.04
CA PHE A 133 9.36 -14.75 3.85
C PHE A 133 9.77 -13.32 4.16
N GLN A 134 10.24 -12.62 3.12
CA GLN A 134 10.59 -11.21 3.18
C GLN A 134 10.23 -10.52 1.87
N VAL A 135 9.74 -9.29 1.99
CA VAL A 135 9.42 -8.42 0.86
C VAL A 135 10.52 -7.37 0.75
N CYS A 136 10.97 -7.10 -0.47
CA CYS A 136 11.96 -6.05 -0.77
C CYS A 136 11.68 -5.45 -2.15
N GLY A 137 11.30 -4.17 -2.20
CA GLY A 137 10.86 -3.53 -3.44
C GLY A 137 9.67 -4.28 -4.04
N SER A 138 9.78 -4.68 -5.31
CA SER A 138 8.77 -5.47 -6.02
C SER A 138 8.88 -6.99 -5.84
N LYS A 139 9.85 -7.47 -5.04
CA LYS A 139 10.21 -8.88 -4.94
C LYS A 139 9.82 -9.47 -3.60
N LEU A 140 9.43 -10.74 -3.65
CA LEU A 140 9.13 -11.58 -2.49
C LEU A 140 10.13 -12.71 -2.42
N LEU A 141 10.95 -12.73 -1.38
CA LEU A 141 11.80 -13.85 -1.02
C LEU A 141 11.02 -14.80 -0.11
N VAL A 142 11.01 -16.07 -0.46
CA VAL A 142 10.40 -17.16 0.31
C VAL A 142 11.48 -18.19 0.62
N SER A 143 11.48 -18.70 1.84
CA SER A 143 12.45 -19.69 2.30
C SER A 143 11.75 -20.90 2.91
N ASN A 144 12.10 -22.06 2.37
CA ASN A 144 12.11 -23.34 3.07
C ASN A 144 13.48 -23.45 3.78
N GLN A 145 13.62 -24.26 4.83
CA GLN A 145 14.88 -24.51 5.55
C GLN A 145 16.10 -24.75 4.64
N HIS A 146 15.89 -25.28 3.43
CA HIS A 146 16.96 -25.64 2.49
C HIS A 146 16.93 -24.90 1.15
N ILE A 147 15.82 -24.21 0.82
CA ILE A 147 15.60 -23.65 -0.52
C ILE A 147 15.10 -22.21 -0.40
N HIS A 148 15.67 -21.33 -1.21
CA HIS A 148 15.28 -19.93 -1.31
C HIS A 148 14.69 -19.67 -2.69
N ARG A 149 13.42 -19.26 -2.74
CA ARG A 149 12.72 -18.91 -3.98
C ARG A 149 12.45 -17.42 -4.00
N ILE A 150 12.64 -16.79 -5.16
CA ILE A 150 12.28 -15.39 -5.34
C ILE A 150 11.10 -15.32 -6.29
N TYR A 151 10.11 -14.52 -5.91
CA TYR A 151 8.93 -14.22 -6.69
C TYR A 151 8.89 -12.73 -7.03
N GLU A 152 8.29 -12.41 -8.18
CA GLU A 152 8.00 -11.06 -8.63
C GLU A 152 6.49 -10.94 -8.89
N LEU A 153 5.90 -9.82 -8.46
CA LEU A 153 4.48 -9.54 -8.69
C LEU A 153 4.27 -9.12 -10.15
N LYS A 154 3.53 -9.92 -10.93
CA LYS A 154 3.15 -9.63 -12.32
C LYS A 154 1.66 -9.88 -12.49
N GLN A 155 0.94 -8.90 -13.03
CA GLN A 155 -0.50 -9.01 -13.31
C GLN A 155 -1.32 -9.49 -12.09
N GLY A 156 -0.96 -9.03 -10.88
CA GLY A 156 -1.64 -9.38 -9.64
C GLY A 156 -1.27 -10.76 -9.04
N GLN A 157 -0.29 -11.47 -9.61
CA GLN A 157 0.16 -12.77 -9.09
C GLN A 157 1.67 -12.81 -8.88
N TYR A 158 2.12 -13.60 -7.89
CA TYR A 158 3.54 -13.78 -7.61
C TYR A 158 4.09 -14.91 -8.49
N ILE A 159 4.92 -14.53 -9.44
CA ILE A 159 5.57 -15.45 -10.38
C ILE A 159 6.98 -15.74 -9.89
N GLU A 160 7.31 -17.02 -9.78
CA GLU A 160 8.65 -17.46 -9.38
C GLU A 160 9.66 -17.14 -10.47
N ILE A 161 10.75 -16.46 -10.10
CA ILE A 161 11.81 -16.04 -11.01
C ILE A 161 13.18 -16.65 -10.67
N TYR A 162 13.29 -17.32 -9.52
CA TYR A 162 14.53 -17.96 -9.06
C TYR A 162 14.25 -19.13 -8.11
N LYS A 163 15.05 -20.19 -8.21
CA LYS A 163 15.02 -21.43 -7.41
C LYS A 163 16.38 -21.72 -6.79
#